data_AF-A0A6L9S917-F1
#
_entry.id   AF-A0A6L9S917-F1
#
_cell.length_a   1.000
_cell.length_b   1.000
_cell.length_c   1.000
_cell.angle_alpha   90.00
_cell.angle_beta   90.00
_cell.angle_gamma   90.00
#
_symmetry.space_group_name_H-M   'P 1'
#
loop_
_entity.id
_entity.type
_entity.pdbx_description
1 polymer ?
#
loop_
_entity_poly.entity_id
_entity_poly.type
_entity_poly.pdbx_seq_one_letter_code
_entity_poly.pdbx_strand_id
1 'polypeptide(L)' 'MSGPWYWCLIHARVEPEAGCPNDRRLGPYETEEEAAQAIARTRERTAQMDEADRREREWGKGWEEGR' A
#
# COMPACT_ATOMS: atom_id res chain seq x y z
N MET A 1 26.47 3.39 -4.40
CA MET A 1 25.66 4.27 -5.26
C MET A 1 24.27 3.65 -5.32
N SER A 2 23.33 4.16 -4.53
CA SER A 2 21.95 3.70 -4.54
C SER A 2 21.14 4.80 -5.19
N GLY A 3 20.61 4.53 -6.39
CA GLY A 3 19.87 5.50 -7.17
C GLY A 3 18.49 5.77 -6.59
N PRO A 4 17.76 6.79 -7.07
CA PRO A 4 16.38 6.95 -6.67
C PRO A 4 15.54 5.84 -7.31
N TRP A 5 14.96 4.99 -6.45
CA TRP A 5 14.05 3.91 -6.84
C TRP A 5 12.60 4.31 -6.61
N TYR A 6 11.71 3.78 -7.44
CA TYR A 6 10.31 4.14 -7.41
C TYR A 6 9.44 2.89 -7.55
N TRP A 7 8.28 2.90 -6.91
CA TRP A 7 7.25 1.90 -7.17
C TRP A 7 6.24 2.44 -8.18
N CYS A 8 6.11 1.76 -9.32
CA CYS A 8 5.14 2.07 -10.35
C CYS A 8 3.72 1.69 -9.89
N LEU A 9 2.79 2.65 -9.87
CA LEU A 9 1.37 2.38 -9.55
C LEU A 9 0.62 1.73 -10.72
N ILE A 10 1.10 1.86 -11.95
CA ILE A 10 0.47 1.26 -13.15
C ILE A 10 0.90 -0.19 -13.31
N HIS A 11 2.21 -0.44 -13.28
CA HIS A 11 2.79 -1.75 -13.56
C HIS A 11 3.02 -2.60 -12.31
N ALA A 12 2.79 -2.05 -11.11
CA ALA A 12 2.98 -2.71 -9.83
C ALA A 12 4.36 -3.38 -9.71
N ARG A 13 5.42 -2.63 -10.04
CA ARG A 13 6.82 -3.06 -9.96
C ARG A 13 7.73 -1.92 -9.54
N VAL A 14 8.90 -2.25 -9.02
CA VAL A 14 9.95 -1.26 -8.80
C VAL A 14 10.57 -0.86 -10.13
N GLU A 15 10.86 0.43 -10.29
CA GLU A 15 11.51 1.00 -11.46
C GLU A 15 12.54 2.07 -11.01
N PRO A 16 13.65 2.22 -11.75
CA PRO A 16 14.60 3.31 -11.51
C PRO A 16 14.00 4.65 -11.97
N GLU A 17 14.76 5.75 -11.81
CA GLU A 17 14.31 7.11 -12.22
C GLU A 17 13.75 7.19 -13.64
N ALA A 18 14.39 6.48 -14.58
CA ALA A 18 13.91 6.30 -15.95
C ALA A 18 12.78 5.27 -15.98
N GLY A 19 11.55 5.76 -15.83
CA GLY A 19 10.35 4.93 -15.75
C GLY A 19 9.09 5.72 -16.02
N CYS A 20 7.99 5.33 -15.39
CA CYS A 20 6.72 6.01 -15.54
C CYS A 20 6.75 7.45 -14.98
N PRO A 21 5.79 8.30 -15.38
CA PRO A 21 5.66 9.66 -14.87
C PRO A 21 5.56 9.75 -13.35
N ASN A 22 6.00 10.87 -12.77
CA ASN A 22 6.08 11.07 -11.32
C ASN A 22 4.73 10.96 -10.61
N ASP A 23 3.62 11.34 -11.27
CA ASP A 23 2.26 11.23 -10.73
C ASP A 23 1.76 9.76 -10.67
N ARG A 24 2.49 8.84 -11.29
CA ARG A 24 2.17 7.41 -11.38
C ARG A 24 3.14 6.54 -10.60
N ARG A 25 3.97 7.12 -9.73
CA ARG A 25 4.95 6.39 -8.94
C ARG A 25 5.02 6.87 -7.49
N LEU A 26 5.47 5.98 -6.61
CA LEU A 26 5.74 6.28 -5.19
C LEU A 26 7.25 6.22 -4.97
N GLY A 27 7.78 7.17 -4.19
CA GLY A 27 9.23 7.33 -3.96
C GLY A 27 9.65 8.80 -4.00
N PRO A 28 10.96 9.11 -4.01
CA PRO A 28 12.08 8.19 -4.21
C PRO A 28 12.40 7.36 -2.95
N TYR A 29 12.78 6.10 -3.17
CA TYR A 29 13.37 5.21 -2.18
C TYR A 29 14.88 5.10 -2.41
N GLU A 30 15.64 4.83 -1.37
CA GLU A 30 17.10 4.74 -1.45
C GLU A 30 17.53 3.45 -2.16
N THR A 31 16.82 2.34 -1.96
CA THR A 31 17.12 1.04 -2.59
C THR A 31 15.90 0.44 -3.30
N GLU A 32 16.17 -0.50 -4.22
CA GLU A 32 15.13 -1.27 -4.88
C GLU A 32 14.33 -2.10 -3.86
N GLU A 33 15.03 -2.71 -2.89
CA GLU A 33 14.38 -3.47 -1.82
C GLU A 33 13.48 -2.60 -0.95
N GLU A 34 13.88 -1.36 -0.65
CA GLU A 34 13.06 -0.45 0.15
C GLU A 34 11.76 -0.11 -0.58
N ALA A 35 11.83 0.17 -1.89
CA ALA A 35 10.64 0.41 -2.71
C ALA A 35 9.69 -0.79 -2.72
N ALA A 36 10.23 -2.01 -2.86
CA ALA A 36 9.43 -3.24 -2.83
C ALA A 36 8.80 -3.49 -1.45
N GLN A 37 9.58 -3.31 -0.37
CA GLN A 37 9.11 -3.53 1.00
C GLN A 37 8.06 -2.52 1.43
N ALA A 38 8.20 -1.24 1.04
CA ALA A 38 7.22 -0.20 1.38
C ALA A 38 5.80 -0.62 0.97
N ILE A 39 5.64 -1.15 -0.24
CA ILE A 39 4.34 -1.59 -0.77
C ILE A 39 3.84 -2.87 -0.10
N ALA A 40 4.74 -3.82 0.17
CA ALA A 40 4.36 -5.03 0.90
C ALA A 40 3.75 -4.67 2.27
N ARG A 41 4.39 -3.75 3.01
CA ARG A 41 3.89 -3.26 4.30
C ARG A 41 2.59 -2.49 4.18
N THR A 42 2.45 -1.61 3.16
CA THR A 42 1.19 -0.89 2.93
C THR A 42 0.05 -1.85 2.66
N ARG A 43 0.24 -2.87 1.81
CA ARG A 43 -0.79 -3.88 1.50
C ARG A 43 -1.19 -4.68 2.73
N GLU A 44 -0.22 -5.11 3.52
CA GLU A 44 -0.47 -5.82 4.78
C GLU A 44 -1.31 -4.97 5.74
N ARG A 45 -0.92 -3.71 5.95
CA ARG A 45 -1.65 -2.79 6.81
C ARG A 45 -3.06 -2.51 6.30
N THR A 46 -3.23 -2.29 4.99
CA THR A 46 -4.57 -2.10 4.39
C THR A 46 -5.46 -3.31 4.67
N ALA A 47 -4.95 -4.54 4.49
CA ALA A 47 -5.71 -5.75 4.78
C ALA A 47 -6.12 -5.87 6.25
N GLN A 48 -5.23 -5.53 7.19
CA GLN A 48 -5.54 -5.51 8.63
C GLN A 48 -6.62 -4.48 8.98
N MET A 49 -6.57 -3.30 8.35
CA MET A 49 -7.58 -2.25 8.53
C MET A 49 -8.94 -2.68 7.95
N ASP A 50 -8.96 -3.24 6.74
CA ASP A 50 -10.19 -3.74 6.10
C ASP A 50 -10.88 -4.83 6.94
N GLU A 51 -10.09 -5.68 7.59
CA GLU A 51 -10.58 -6.67 8.55
C GLU A 51 -11.13 -6.04 9.84
N ALA A 52 -10.45 -5.05 10.40
CA ALA A 52 -10.93 -4.32 11.55
C ALA A 52 -12.27 -3.61 11.25
N ASP A 53 -12.37 -2.93 10.11
CA ASP A 53 -13.58 -2.26 9.64
C ASP A 53 -14.72 -3.27 9.41
N ARG A 54 -14.42 -4.45 8.86
CA ARG A 54 -15.41 -5.53 8.70
C ARG A 54 -15.96 -5.98 10.06
N ARG A 55 -15.07 -6.24 11.03
CA ARG A 55 -15.46 -6.66 12.39
C ARG A 55 -16.27 -5.58 13.11
N GLU A 56 -15.90 -4.32 12.96
CA GLU A 56 -16.65 -3.19 13.54
C GLU A 56 -18.07 -3.12 12.95
N ARG A 57 -18.20 -3.21 11.62
CA ARG A 57 -19.51 -3.24 10.95
C ARG A 57 -20.37 -4.42 11.39
N GLU A 58 -19.78 -5.60 11.57
CA GLU A 58 -20.48 -6.79 12.08
C GLU A 58 -20.94 -6.58 13.53
N TRP A 59 -20.07 -6.05 14.37
CA TRP A 59 -20.41 -5.74 15.76
C TRP A 59 -21.54 -4.71 15.84
N GLY A 60 -21.49 -3.64 15.05
CA GLY A 60 -22.51 -2.59 14.98
C GLY A 60 -23.91 -3.09 14.59
N LYS A 61 -24.00 -4.03 13.64
CA LYS A 61 -25.28 -4.66 13.25
C LYS A 61 -25.94 -5.42 14.40
N GLY A 62 -25.13 -6.06 15.25
CA GLY A 62 -25.64 -6.78 16.44
C GLY A 62 -26.36 -5.88 17.44
N TRP A 63 -26.05 -4.57 17.46
CA TRP A 63 -26.75 -3.60 18.31
C TRP A 63 -28.04 -3.06 17.69
N GLU A 64 -28.16 -3.04 16.37
CA GLU A 64 -29.39 -2.61 15.67
C GLU A 64 -30.46 -3.71 15.68
N GLU A 65 -30.07 -4.97 15.53
CA GLU A 65 -31.02 -6.10 15.46
C GLU A 65 -31.57 -6.53 16.83
N GLY A 66 -30.96 -6.07 17.93
CA GLY A 66 -31.38 -6.34 19.31
C GLY A 66 -32.22 -5.23 19.98
N ARG A 67 -32.59 -4.17 19.26
CA ARG A 67 -33.44 -3.06 19.77
C ARG A 67 -34.94 -3.36 19.61
#